data_AF-A0A2D4LK48-F1
#
_entry.id   AF-A0A2D4LK48-F1
#
_cell.length_a   1.000
_cell.length_b   1.000
_cell.length_c   1.000
_cell.angle_alpha   90.00
_cell.angle_beta   90.00
_cell.angle_gamma   90.00
#
_symmetry.space_group_name_H-M   'P 1'
#
loop_
_entity.id
_entity.type
_entity.pdbx_description
1 polymer ?
#
loop_
_entity_poly.entity_id
_entity_poly.type
_entity_poly.pdbx_seq_one_letter_code
_entity_poly.pdbx_strand_id
1 'polypeptide(L)'
;MGNIITRDYLWSQFEEFKRDLSQGSVHEMAANFQKHLDEMKNLPLNIAVTGQAGAGKSSFVNAFRGVMDDDDEAAEVGAVEGTMVPKAYPHPSFPNIQIWDLPGLGTPRFKAAKYLQEVHFERYHVFIMLTSEHFTENDAMLAKEIHKTGKKFYYVR
;
A
#
# COMPACT_ATOMS: atom_id res chain seq x y z
N MET A 1 -6.83 16.42 2.13
CA MET A 1 -7.05 16.46 0.67
C MET A 1 -5.81 15.87 0.03
N GLY A 2 -5.78 14.55 -0.16
CA GLY A 2 -4.68 13.91 -0.88
C GLY A 2 -4.89 14.15 -2.37
N ASN A 3 -3.90 14.71 -3.05
CA ASN A 3 -3.90 14.80 -4.51
C ASN A 3 -3.86 13.37 -5.06
N ILE A 4 -5.02 12.83 -5.38
CA ILE A 4 -5.13 11.56 -6.09
C ILE A 4 -4.73 11.85 -7.53
N ILE A 5 -3.47 11.62 -7.85
CA ILE A 5 -3.01 11.57 -9.23
C ILE A 5 -3.66 10.31 -9.85
N THR A 6 -4.67 10.51 -10.69
CA THR A 6 -5.38 9.43 -11.36
C THR A 6 -4.65 8.98 -12.62
N ARG A 7 -4.91 7.74 -13.07
CA ARG A 7 -4.38 7.25 -14.36
C ARG A 7 -4.76 8.18 -15.51
N ASP A 8 -5.97 8.71 -15.47
CA ASP A 8 -6.51 9.58 -16.52
C ASP A 8 -5.81 10.95 -16.52
N TYR A 9 -5.46 11.47 -15.34
CA TYR A 9 -4.64 12.67 -15.22
C TYR A 9 -3.21 12.45 -15.73
N LEU A 10 -2.58 11.33 -15.39
CA LEU A 10 -1.26 10.99 -15.94
C LEU A 10 -1.30 10.82 -17.46
N TRP A 11 -2.36 10.20 -17.97
CA TRP A 11 -2.54 9.98 -19.39
C TRP A 11 -2.79 11.30 -20.14
N SER A 12 -3.55 12.23 -19.57
CA SER A 12 -3.74 13.56 -20.17
C SER A 12 -2.44 14.36 -20.21
N GLN A 13 -1.64 14.33 -19.15
CA GLN A 13 -0.30 14.94 -19.12
C GLN A 13 0.64 14.31 -20.16
N PHE A 14 0.54 12.99 -20.38
CA PHE A 14 1.32 12.30 -21.40
C PHE A 14 0.90 12.66 -22.84
N GLU A 15 -0.40 12.82 -23.11
CA GLU A 15 -0.89 13.26 -24.42
C GLU A 15 -0.60 14.75 -24.68
N GLU A 16 -0.69 15.60 -23.66
CA GLU A 16 -0.26 17.00 -23.72
C GLU A 16 1.24 17.09 -24.04
N PHE A 17 2.05 16.24 -23.40
CA PHE A 17 3.47 16.08 -23.72
C PHE A 17 3.74 15.63 -25.16
N LYS A 18 3.01 14.64 -25.69
CA LYS A 18 3.13 14.23 -27.11
C LYS A 18 2.82 15.36 -28.07
N ARG A 19 1.82 16.19 -27.74
CA ARG A 19 1.47 17.36 -28.55
C ARG A 19 2.59 18.40 -28.50
N ASP A 20 3.12 18.69 -27.33
CA ASP A 20 4.20 19.68 -27.16
C ASP A 20 5.49 19.22 -27.86
N LEU A 21 5.80 17.91 -27.84
CA LEU A 21 6.89 17.29 -28.61
C LEU A 21 6.81 17.60 -30.12
N SER A 22 5.60 17.77 -30.64
CA SER A 22 5.37 18.10 -32.05
C SER A 22 5.43 19.60 -32.37
N GLN A 23 5.50 20.48 -31.36
CA GLN A 23 5.32 21.93 -31.52
C GLN A 23 6.36 22.84 -30.80
N GLY A 24 7.20 22.33 -29.89
CA GLY A 24 8.02 23.16 -28.98
C GLY A 24 9.55 22.97 -28.98
N SER A 25 10.23 23.74 -28.12
CA SER A 25 11.68 23.67 -27.81
C SER A 25 11.99 22.50 -26.87
N VAL A 26 12.89 21.61 -27.28
CA VAL A 26 13.28 20.39 -26.54
C VAL A 26 13.69 20.66 -25.08
N HIS A 27 14.27 21.83 -24.80
CA HIS A 27 14.79 22.17 -23.48
C HIS A 27 13.70 22.49 -22.44
N GLU A 28 12.68 23.27 -22.81
CA GLU A 28 11.57 23.60 -21.89
C GLU A 28 10.72 22.36 -21.59
N MET A 29 10.55 21.49 -22.58
CA MET A 29 9.86 20.21 -22.43
C MET A 29 10.61 19.25 -21.52
N ALA A 30 11.93 19.14 -21.67
CA ALA A 30 12.76 18.33 -20.78
C ALA A 30 12.66 18.80 -19.32
N ALA A 31 12.65 20.12 -19.09
CA ALA A 31 12.48 20.69 -17.75
C ALA A 31 11.09 20.38 -17.17
N ASN A 32 10.02 20.49 -17.97
CA ASN A 32 8.67 20.16 -17.53
C ASN A 32 8.52 18.67 -17.21
N PHE A 33 9.11 17.79 -18.03
CA PHE A 33 9.09 16.35 -17.79
C PHE A 33 9.87 15.96 -16.52
N GLN A 34 11.05 16.55 -16.34
CA GLN A 34 11.85 16.34 -15.14
C GLN A 34 11.07 16.76 -13.88
N LYS A 35 10.39 17.91 -13.92
CA LYS A 35 9.51 18.36 -12.84
C LYS A 35 8.41 17.35 -12.51
N HIS A 36 7.69 16.84 -13.52
CA HIS A 36 6.64 15.83 -13.29
C HIS A 36 7.19 14.51 -12.76
N LEU A 37 8.36 14.07 -13.23
CA LEU A 37 9.04 12.89 -12.70
C LEU A 37 9.39 13.07 -11.22
N ASP A 38 9.90 14.24 -10.85
CA ASP A 38 10.28 14.54 -9.47
C ASP A 38 9.04 14.67 -8.58
N GLU A 39 7.94 15.23 -9.08
CA GLU A 39 6.65 15.21 -8.39
C GLU A 39 6.17 13.77 -8.15
N MET A 40 6.17 12.92 -9.18
CA MET A 40 5.75 11.52 -9.07
C MET A 40 6.63 10.72 -8.09
N LYS A 41 7.95 10.91 -8.11
CA LYS A 41 8.89 10.27 -7.19
C LYS A 41 8.63 10.62 -5.73
N ASN A 42 8.06 11.80 -5.46
CA ASN A 42 7.80 12.29 -4.12
C ASN A 42 6.36 12.01 -3.63
N LEU A 43 5.49 11.44 -4.46
CA LEU A 43 4.13 11.11 -4.06
C LEU A 43 4.13 10.02 -2.98
N PRO A 44 3.40 10.21 -1.87
CA PRO A 44 3.30 9.19 -0.85
C PRO A 44 2.50 7.98 -1.36
N LEU A 45 2.96 6.78 -1.04
CA LEU A 45 2.26 5.53 -1.32
C LEU A 45 2.12 4.71 -0.03
N ASN A 46 0.89 4.55 0.47
CA ASN A 46 0.61 3.73 1.65
C ASN A 46 0.00 2.38 1.22
N ILE A 47 0.73 1.31 1.46
CA ILE A 47 0.33 -0.08 1.18
C ILE A 47 -0.02 -0.74 2.52
N ALA A 48 -1.26 -1.21 2.69
CA ALA A 48 -1.66 -1.97 3.87
C ALA A 48 -1.47 -3.46 3.66
N VAL A 49 -0.81 -4.14 4.59
CA VAL A 49 -0.67 -5.60 4.64
C VAL A 49 -1.53 -6.12 5.78
N THR A 50 -2.55 -6.91 5.45
CA THR A 50 -3.55 -7.42 6.38
C THR A 50 -3.76 -8.92 6.18
N GLY A 51 -4.36 -9.59 7.15
CA GLY A 51 -4.57 -11.03 7.12
C GLY A 51 -4.66 -11.58 8.53
N GLN A 52 -4.85 -12.89 8.67
CA GLN A 52 -4.94 -13.52 9.97
C GLN A 52 -3.65 -13.35 10.80
N ALA A 53 -3.76 -13.52 12.12
CA ALA A 53 -2.58 -13.68 12.96
C ALA A 53 -1.81 -14.93 12.48
N GLY A 54 -0.47 -14.84 12.43
CA GLY A 54 0.36 -15.93 11.91
C GLY A 54 0.37 -16.10 10.38
N ALA A 55 -0.34 -15.25 9.62
CA ALA A 55 -0.36 -15.36 8.15
C ALA A 55 0.94 -14.93 7.43
N GLY A 56 2.03 -14.67 8.15
CA GLY A 56 3.30 -14.23 7.57
C GLY A 56 3.38 -12.74 7.18
N LYS A 57 2.51 -11.88 7.74
CA LYS A 57 2.44 -10.45 7.39
C LYS A 57 3.75 -9.69 7.57
N SER A 58 4.37 -9.82 8.74
CA SER A 58 5.61 -9.11 9.09
C SER A 58 6.78 -9.61 8.22
N SER A 59 6.89 -10.92 8.01
CA SER A 59 7.86 -11.48 7.06
C SER A 59 7.64 -11.01 5.62
N PHE A 60 6.39 -10.90 5.18
CA PHE A 60 6.08 -10.33 3.86
C PHE A 60 6.47 -8.84 3.79
N VAL A 61 6.23 -8.05 4.84
CA VAL A 61 6.65 -6.64 4.90
C VAL A 61 8.17 -6.54 4.73
N ASN A 62 8.94 -7.38 5.40
CA ASN A 62 10.40 -7.42 5.30
C ASN A 62 10.86 -7.82 3.89
N ALA A 63 10.32 -8.93 3.37
CA ALA A 63 10.64 -9.41 2.03
C ALA A 63 10.28 -8.39 0.94
N PHE A 64 9.12 -7.72 1.07
CA PHE A 64 8.69 -6.68 0.14
C PHE A 64 9.63 -5.45 0.17
N ARG A 65 10.20 -5.14 1.34
CA ARG A 65 11.20 -4.07 1.53
C ARG A 65 12.62 -4.50 1.14
N GLY A 66 12.87 -5.78 0.93
CA GLY A 66 14.23 -6.33 0.72
C GLY A 66 15.11 -6.27 1.97
N VAL A 67 14.50 -6.32 3.16
CA VAL A 67 15.15 -6.28 4.48
C VAL A 67 15.12 -7.68 5.09
N MET A 68 16.16 -8.06 5.83
CA MET A 68 16.24 -9.36 6.51
C MET A 68 15.45 -9.33 7.82
N ASP A 69 14.90 -10.47 8.24
CA ASP A 69 14.05 -10.54 9.45
C ASP A 69 14.81 -10.22 10.76
N ASP A 70 16.15 -10.28 10.74
CA ASP A 70 17.06 -9.99 11.86
C ASP A 70 17.66 -8.57 11.82
N ASP A 71 17.32 -7.76 10.82
CA ASP A 71 17.74 -6.36 10.76
C ASP A 71 17.01 -5.52 11.83
N ASP A 72 17.69 -4.52 12.41
CA ASP A 72 17.11 -3.66 13.46
C ASP A 72 15.85 -2.89 13.00
N GLU A 73 15.73 -2.64 11.69
CA GLU A 73 14.60 -1.95 11.07
C GLU A 73 13.50 -2.90 10.53
N ALA A 74 13.65 -4.20 10.77
CA ALA A 74 12.70 -5.21 10.35
C ALA A 74 11.37 -5.10 11.11
N ALA A 75 10.32 -5.57 10.45
CA ALA A 75 9.08 -5.89 11.13
C ALA A 75 9.28 -7.15 11.98
N GLU A 76 8.92 -7.06 13.25
CA GLU A 76 9.09 -8.15 14.20
C GLU A 76 8.25 -9.36 13.80
N VAL A 77 8.92 -10.50 13.57
CA VAL A 77 8.28 -11.76 13.20
C VAL A 77 8.06 -12.63 14.44
N GLY A 78 6.90 -13.27 14.53
CA GLY A 78 6.64 -14.28 15.58
C GLY A 78 6.20 -13.74 16.94
N ALA A 79 5.88 -12.45 17.05
CA ALA A 79 5.26 -11.89 18.25
C ALA A 79 3.97 -12.67 18.62
N VAL A 80 3.93 -13.20 19.84
CA VAL A 80 2.85 -14.06 20.39
C VAL A 80 1.51 -13.33 20.39
N GLU A 81 1.55 -12.01 20.53
CA GLU A 81 0.43 -11.11 20.29
C GLU A 81 0.76 -10.34 19.01
N GLY A 82 0.12 -10.73 17.89
CA GLY A 82 0.32 -10.02 16.63
C GLY A 82 0.10 -8.52 16.79
N THR A 83 0.85 -7.72 16.02
CA THR A 83 0.80 -6.25 15.92
C THR A 83 -0.54 -5.67 16.40
N MET A 84 -0.63 -5.08 17.60
CA MET A 84 -1.92 -4.58 18.13
C MET A 84 -2.34 -3.24 17.51
N VAL A 85 -1.39 -2.51 16.93
CA VAL A 85 -1.58 -1.18 16.34
C VAL A 85 -0.89 -1.16 14.97
N PRO A 86 -1.52 -0.61 13.91
CA PRO A 86 -0.87 -0.48 12.60
C PRO A 86 0.52 0.14 12.69
N LYS A 87 1.53 -0.54 12.13
CA LYS A 87 2.92 -0.05 12.13
C LYS A 87 3.41 0.17 10.71
N ALA A 88 3.93 1.36 10.44
CA ALA A 88 4.49 1.73 9.15
C ALA A 88 5.97 1.37 9.08
N TYR A 89 6.37 0.85 7.92
CA TYR A 89 7.75 0.56 7.58
C TYR A 89 8.08 1.24 6.24
N PRO A 90 8.93 2.28 6.22
CA PRO A 90 9.37 2.90 4.98
C PRO A 90 10.18 1.91 4.14
N HIS A 91 10.04 1.98 2.82
CA HIS A 91 10.94 1.26 1.92
C HIS A 91 12.33 1.93 1.94
N PRO A 92 13.44 1.18 2.14
CA PRO A 92 14.79 1.77 2.27
C PRO A 92 15.19 2.69 1.11
N SER A 93 14.95 2.26 -0.13
CA SER A 93 15.25 3.05 -1.34
C SER A 93 14.18 4.08 -1.73
N PHE A 94 12.98 3.99 -1.17
CA PHE A 94 11.82 4.82 -1.56
C PHE A 94 11.02 5.23 -0.32
N PRO A 95 11.51 6.17 0.51
CA PRO A 95 10.89 6.48 1.81
C PRO A 95 9.46 7.03 1.72
N ASN A 96 9.03 7.52 0.55
CA ASN A 96 7.66 7.91 0.28
C ASN A 96 6.69 6.70 0.16
N ILE A 97 7.23 5.49 0.01
CA ILE A 97 6.47 4.23 0.04
C ILE A 97 6.50 3.68 1.46
N GLN A 98 5.33 3.59 2.07
CA GLN A 98 5.11 3.08 3.41
C GLN A 98 4.38 1.73 3.32
N ILE A 99 5.00 0.68 3.83
CA ILE A 99 4.41 -0.65 3.94
C ILE A 99 3.91 -0.79 5.37
N TRP A 100 2.59 -0.91 5.54
CA TRP A 100 1.95 -0.97 6.84
C TRP A 100 1.64 -2.42 7.21
N ASP A 101 2.24 -2.91 8.29
CA ASP A 101 1.83 -4.16 8.91
C ASP A 101 0.61 -3.89 9.80
N LEU A 102 -0.54 -4.44 9.42
CA LEU A 102 -1.79 -4.26 10.15
C LEU A 102 -2.01 -5.38 11.16
N PRO A 103 -2.77 -5.10 12.23
CA PRO A 103 -3.15 -6.12 13.19
C PRO A 103 -3.76 -7.36 12.55
N GLY A 104 -3.40 -8.53 13.08
CA GLY A 104 -4.02 -9.78 12.64
C GLY A 104 -5.53 -9.74 12.84
N LEU A 105 -6.29 -10.33 11.92
CA LEU A 105 -7.74 -10.50 12.12
C LEU A 105 -7.96 -11.39 13.35
N GLY A 106 -8.41 -10.80 14.45
CA GLY A 106 -8.58 -11.49 15.73
C GLY A 106 -9.95 -12.13 15.91
N THR A 107 -9.96 -13.34 16.48
CA THR A 107 -11.03 -14.09 17.21
C THR A 107 -12.48 -14.11 16.66
N PRO A 108 -13.39 -14.98 17.16
CA PRO A 108 -14.70 -15.25 16.54
C PRO A 108 -15.69 -14.08 16.45
N ARG A 109 -15.40 -12.93 17.07
CA ARG A 109 -16.28 -11.73 17.06
C ARG A 109 -15.82 -10.63 16.10
N PHE A 110 -15.02 -10.99 15.09
CA PHE A 110 -14.53 -10.07 14.08
C PHE A 110 -15.68 -9.35 13.36
N LYS A 111 -15.58 -8.02 13.26
CA LYS A 111 -16.48 -7.17 12.47
C LYS A 111 -15.64 -6.37 11.48
N ALA A 112 -15.62 -6.79 10.22
CA ALA A 112 -14.77 -6.23 9.16
C ALA A 112 -14.84 -4.69 9.06
N ALA A 113 -16.04 -4.11 9.07
CA ALA A 113 -16.21 -2.66 9.01
C ALA A 113 -15.63 -1.93 10.23
N LYS A 114 -15.77 -2.50 11.44
CA LYS A 114 -15.20 -1.93 12.67
C LYS A 114 -13.67 -1.99 12.63
N TYR A 115 -13.12 -3.13 12.23
CA TYR A 115 -11.69 -3.32 12.06
C TYR A 115 -11.10 -2.30 11.07
N LEU A 116 -11.72 -2.11 9.90
CA LEU A 116 -11.28 -1.12 8.91
C LEU A 116 -11.25 0.31 9.48
N GLN A 117 -12.24 0.68 10.29
CA GLN A 117 -12.24 1.97 10.98
C GLN A 117 -11.10 2.09 12.00
N GLU A 118 -10.88 1.06 12.81
CA GLU A 118 -9.82 1.02 13.84
C GLU A 118 -8.41 1.13 13.23
N VAL A 119 -8.18 0.53 12.06
CA VAL A 119 -6.90 0.64 11.36
C VAL A 119 -6.79 1.87 10.46
N HIS A 120 -7.78 2.77 10.49
CA HIS A 120 -7.86 3.98 9.67
C HIS A 120 -7.72 3.71 8.17
N PHE A 121 -8.55 2.82 7.63
CA PHE A 121 -8.46 2.32 6.25
C PHE A 121 -8.33 3.40 5.15
N GLU A 122 -8.84 4.61 5.39
CA GLU A 122 -8.78 5.72 4.45
C GLU A 122 -7.36 6.15 4.10
N ARG A 123 -6.39 5.91 4.99
CA ARG A 123 -4.97 6.21 4.81
C ARG A 123 -4.33 5.44 3.66
N TYR A 124 -4.83 4.25 3.36
CA TYR A 124 -4.16 3.32 2.44
C TYR A 124 -4.66 3.50 1.02
N HIS A 125 -3.76 3.40 0.06
CA HIS A 125 -4.08 3.44 -1.37
C HIS A 125 -4.43 2.04 -1.90
N VAL A 126 -3.83 1.01 -1.32
CA VAL A 126 -3.97 -0.40 -1.73
C VAL A 126 -3.83 -1.33 -0.52
N PHE A 127 -4.52 -2.47 -0.58
CA PHE A 127 -4.42 -3.54 0.41
C PHE A 127 -3.81 -4.80 -0.18
N ILE A 128 -2.96 -5.47 0.59
CA ILE A 128 -2.43 -6.80 0.34
C ILE A 128 -2.99 -7.70 1.45
N MET A 129 -3.78 -8.68 1.08
CA MET A 129 -4.45 -9.62 1.97
C MET A 129 -3.70 -10.95 1.94
N LEU A 130 -2.97 -11.25 3.02
CA LEU A 130 -2.21 -12.47 3.18
C LEU A 130 -3.04 -13.58 3.83
N THR A 131 -2.91 -14.79 3.30
CA THR A 131 -3.54 -16.00 3.83
C THR A 131 -2.49 -17.11 3.91
N SER A 132 -2.38 -17.85 5.02
CA SER A 132 -1.34 -18.88 5.18
C SER A 132 -1.82 -20.32 4.98
N GLU A 133 -3.07 -20.66 5.36
CA GLU A 133 -3.59 -22.04 5.26
C GLU A 133 -4.94 -22.20 4.55
N HIS A 134 -5.95 -21.45 4.96
CA HIS A 134 -7.26 -21.50 4.34
C HIS A 134 -7.82 -20.10 4.16
N PHE A 135 -8.52 -19.90 3.05
CA PHE A 135 -9.35 -18.72 2.88
C PHE A 135 -10.58 -18.85 3.79
N THR A 136 -10.79 -17.86 4.64
CA THR A 136 -11.86 -17.87 5.63
C THR A 136 -12.98 -16.89 5.29
N GLU A 137 -14.12 -17.06 5.95
CA GLU A 137 -15.23 -16.11 5.83
C GLU A 137 -14.80 -14.68 6.23
N ASN A 138 -13.93 -14.54 7.23
CA ASN A 138 -13.39 -13.25 7.65
C ASN A 138 -12.60 -12.56 6.53
N ASP A 139 -11.82 -13.32 5.74
CA ASP A 139 -11.09 -12.80 4.60
C ASP A 139 -12.08 -12.31 3.53
N ALA A 140 -13.10 -13.10 3.21
CA ALA A 140 -14.16 -12.71 2.27
C ALA A 140 -14.89 -11.44 2.71
N MET A 141 -15.28 -11.35 3.99
CA MET A 141 -15.96 -10.18 4.55
C MET A 141 -15.06 -8.94 4.48
N LEU A 142 -13.79 -9.07 4.84
CA LEU A 142 -12.84 -7.96 4.78
C LEU A 142 -12.63 -7.47 3.34
N ALA A 143 -12.43 -8.38 2.39
CA ALA A 143 -12.30 -8.03 0.97
C ALA A 143 -13.56 -7.33 0.44
N LYS A 144 -14.75 -7.78 0.85
CA LYS A 144 -16.02 -7.16 0.49
C LYS A 144 -16.14 -5.75 1.05
N GLU A 145 -15.76 -5.53 2.31
CA GLU A 145 -15.79 -4.19 2.89
C GLU A 145 -14.75 -3.26 2.25
N ILE A 146 -13.53 -3.74 1.96
CA ILE A 146 -12.53 -2.95 1.22
C ILE A 146 -13.07 -2.59 -0.17
N HIS A 147 -13.67 -3.54 -0.89
CA HIS A 147 -14.24 -3.31 -2.21
C HIS A 147 -15.29 -2.19 -2.21
N LYS A 148 -16.17 -2.14 -1.20
CA LYS A 148 -17.19 -1.09 -1.04
C LYS A 148 -16.59 0.31 -0.92
N THR A 149 -15.35 0.44 -0.46
CA THR A 149 -14.64 1.73 -0.36
C THR A 149 -14.05 2.21 -1.69
N GLY A 150 -14.14 1.38 -2.74
CA GLY A 150 -13.52 1.66 -4.05
C GLY A 150 -12.00 1.43 -4.10
N LYS A 151 -11.38 1.08 -2.97
CA LYS A 151 -9.94 0.78 -2.90
C LYS A 151 -9.63 -0.59 -3.51
N LYS A 152 -8.44 -0.71 -4.10
CA LYS A 152 -7.96 -1.97 -4.69
C LYS A 152 -7.36 -2.85 -3.60
N PHE A 153 -7.54 -4.16 -3.74
CA PHE A 153 -6.89 -5.14 -2.89
C PHE A 153 -6.38 -6.32 -3.72
N TYR A 154 -5.35 -6.98 -3.21
CA TYR A 154 -4.74 -8.17 -3.80
C TYR A 154 -4.69 -9.28 -2.77
N TYR A 155 -4.96 -10.52 -3.18
CA TYR A 155 -4.75 -11.69 -2.34
C TYR A 155 -3.38 -12.29 -2.62
N VAL A 156 -2.63 -12.59 -1.56
CA VAL A 156 -1.33 -13.25 -1.62
C VAL A 156 -1.39 -14.49 -0.73
N ARG A 157 -0.87 -15.58 -1.26
CA ARG A 157 -0.88 -16.90 -0.66
C ARG A 157 0.53 -17.45 -0.54
#